data_AF-R7Y2T7-F1
#
_entry.id   AF-R7Y2T7-F1
#
_cell.length_a   1.000
_cell.length_b   1.000
_cell.length_c   1.000
_cell.angle_alpha   90.00
_cell.angle_beta   90.00
_cell.angle_gamma   90.00
#
_symmetry.space_group_name_H-M   'P 1'
#
loop_
_entity.id
_entity.type
_entity.pdbx_description
1 polymer ?
#
loop_
_entity_poly.entity_id
_entity_poly.type
_entity_poly.pdbx_seq_one_letter_code
_entity_poly.pdbx_strand_id
1 'polypeptide(L)'
;MLLARSGTARPWGHIAFALGLPHEFSRYPPLLIRQIKRSGDWTDTLDQIENQTRELLTGPPPIDYHRRRLQLANPDLTISIARILSTSRTFRAVTPHALAVAIWEVYTGGAAEFATESLYSEDSNDGDLSSARNLVREQWSTIRSNSLLPDLGFGEEPLEWRPP
;
A
#
# COMPACT_ATOMS: atom_id res chain seq x y z
N MET A 1 4.79 -1.85 11.78
CA MET A 1 4.47 -1.21 13.08
C MET A 1 5.52 -1.48 14.16
N LEU A 2 5.98 -2.73 14.38
CA LEU A 2 7.02 -3.04 15.38
C LEU A 2 8.34 -2.30 15.14
N LEU A 3 8.77 -2.25 13.87
CA LEU A 3 9.91 -1.45 13.44
C LEU A 3 9.76 0.03 13.80
N ALA A 4 8.61 0.64 13.51
CA ALA A 4 8.36 2.03 13.90
C ALA A 4 8.39 2.22 15.42
N ARG A 5 8.01 1.20 16.21
CA ARG A 5 8.06 1.24 17.67
C ARG A 5 9.48 1.22 18.22
N SER A 6 10.44 0.57 17.55
CA SER A 6 11.82 0.47 18.07
C SER A 6 12.48 1.85 18.25
N GLY A 7 12.08 2.84 17.44
CA GLY A 7 12.56 4.21 17.50
C GLY A 7 11.70 5.21 18.28
N THR A 8 10.58 4.80 18.91
CA THR A 8 9.70 5.77 19.59
C THR A 8 8.88 5.23 20.78
N ALA A 9 8.71 6.08 21.79
CA ALA A 9 7.80 5.86 22.92
C ALA A 9 6.32 6.16 22.61
N ARG A 10 5.97 6.64 21.41
CA ARG A 10 4.58 6.99 21.03
C ARG A 10 3.58 5.83 21.19
N PRO A 11 2.33 6.09 21.61
CA PRO A 11 1.27 5.08 21.65
C PRO A 11 1.07 4.38 20.30
N TRP A 12 0.65 3.11 20.31
CA TRP A 12 0.38 2.33 19.10
C TRP A 12 -0.63 2.98 18.16
N GLY A 13 -1.63 3.68 18.70
CA GLY A 13 -2.59 4.46 17.91
C GLY A 13 -1.91 5.56 17.08
N HIS A 14 -0.94 6.28 17.66
CA HIS A 14 -0.17 7.28 16.92
C HIS A 14 0.72 6.66 15.85
N ILE A 15 1.27 5.47 16.11
CA ILE A 15 2.05 4.73 15.11
C ILE A 15 1.15 4.25 13.97
N ALA A 16 -0.05 3.74 14.27
CA ALA A 16 -1.03 3.33 13.25
C ALA A 16 -1.43 4.52 12.38
N PHE A 17 -1.79 5.65 13.02
CA PHE A 17 -2.14 6.89 12.32
C PHE A 17 -0.99 7.39 11.43
N ALA A 18 0.24 7.46 11.95
CA ALA A 18 1.40 7.91 11.17
C ALA A 18 1.74 7.01 9.98
N LEU A 19 1.31 5.73 10.00
CA LEU A 19 1.48 4.79 8.90
C LEU A 19 0.26 4.73 7.96
N GLY A 20 -0.76 5.57 8.20
CA GLY A 20 -2.01 5.54 7.45
C GLY A 20 -2.78 4.23 7.61
N LEU A 21 -2.66 3.57 8.77
CA LEU A 21 -3.39 2.33 9.08
C LEU A 21 -4.69 2.65 9.84
N PRO A 22 -5.74 1.82 9.72
CA PRO A 22 -6.95 1.97 10.51
C PRO A 22 -6.66 1.99 12.02
N HIS A 23 -7.43 2.78 12.77
CA HIS A 23 -7.20 2.94 14.22
C HIS A 23 -7.26 1.61 14.99
N GLU A 24 -8.07 0.67 14.54
CA GLU A 24 -8.24 -0.67 15.12
C GLU A 24 -6.94 -1.48 15.14
N PHE A 25 -6.04 -1.23 14.19
CA PHE A 25 -4.72 -1.88 14.14
C PHE A 25 -3.85 -1.54 15.34
N SER A 26 -4.14 -0.49 16.10
CA SER A 26 -3.43 -0.18 17.35
C SER A 26 -3.50 -1.29 18.41
N ARG A 27 -4.52 -2.16 18.33
CA ARG A 27 -4.76 -3.25 19.29
C ARG A 27 -3.97 -4.52 18.99
N TYR A 28 -3.55 -4.73 17.74
CA TYR A 28 -2.92 -5.97 17.29
C TYR A 28 -1.45 -6.11 17.73
N PRO A 29 -0.57 -5.09 17.63
CA PRO A 29 0.85 -5.22 17.97
C PRO A 29 1.10 -5.68 19.42
N PRO A 30 0.40 -5.17 20.45
CA PRO A 30 0.56 -5.68 21.82
C PRO A 30 0.26 -7.17 21.97
N LEU A 31 -0.76 -7.68 21.26
CA LEU A 31 -1.13 -9.09 21.31
C LEU A 31 -0.08 -9.96 20.61
N LEU A 32 0.36 -9.53 19.43
CA LEU A 32 1.42 -10.21 18.66
C LEU A 32 2.72 -10.31 19.47
N ILE A 33 3.15 -9.23 20.13
CA ILE A 33 4.35 -9.25 21.00
C ILE A 33 4.19 -10.28 22.13
N ARG A 34 3.03 -10.34 22.78
CA ARG A 34 2.79 -11.32 23.85
C ARG A 34 2.84 -12.75 23.32
N GLN A 35 2.33 -12.99 22.12
CA GLN A 35 2.36 -14.31 21.48
C GLN A 35 3.79 -14.72 21.13
N ILE A 36 4.55 -13.86 20.47
CA ILE A 36 5.97 -14.12 20.10
C ILE A 36 6.82 -14.39 21.34
N LYS A 37 6.60 -13.62 22.42
CA LYS A 37 7.30 -13.87 23.69
C LYS A 37 6.97 -15.23 24.31
N ARG A 38 5.75 -15.74 24.11
CA ARG A 38 5.34 -17.05 24.61
C ARG A 38 5.86 -18.20 23.77
N SER A 39 6.04 -18.01 22.46
CA SER A 39 6.60 -19.04 21.58
C SER A 39 8.12 -19.19 21.72
N GLY A 40 8.80 -18.18 22.28
CA GLY A 40 10.25 -18.17 22.47
C GLY A 40 11.00 -17.44 21.34
N ASP A 41 10.30 -17.02 20.29
CA ASP A 41 10.88 -16.42 19.07
C ASP A 41 11.20 -14.92 19.22
N TRP A 42 11.24 -14.41 20.45
CA TRP A 42 11.38 -12.98 20.69
C TRP A 42 12.74 -12.44 20.22
N THR A 43 13.81 -13.20 20.47
CA THR A 43 15.17 -12.82 20.05
C THR A 43 15.24 -12.77 18.52
N ASP A 44 14.81 -13.85 17.85
CA ASP A 44 14.81 -13.93 16.38
C ASP A 44 13.97 -12.80 15.75
N THR A 45 12.83 -12.47 16.35
CA THR A 45 11.99 -11.35 15.90
C THR A 45 12.71 -10.01 16.03
N LEU A 46 13.43 -9.79 17.15
CA LEU A 46 14.21 -8.56 17.34
C LEU A 46 15.35 -8.46 16.32
N ASP A 47 16.06 -9.56 16.06
CA ASP A 47 17.13 -9.61 15.07
C ASP A 47 16.60 -9.28 13.66
N GLN A 48 15.44 -9.83 13.30
CA GLN A 48 14.77 -9.49 12.03
C GLN A 48 14.40 -8.00 11.95
N ILE A 49 13.86 -7.42 13.03
CA ILE A 49 13.53 -5.99 13.09
C ILE A 49 14.80 -5.13 12.96
N GLU A 50 15.89 -5.51 13.62
CA GLU A 50 17.15 -4.78 13.55
C GLU A 50 17.75 -4.87 12.13
N ASN A 51 17.76 -6.05 11.53
CA ASN A 51 18.23 -6.23 10.15
C ASN A 51 17.42 -5.37 9.18
N GLN A 52 16.09 -5.38 9.26
CA GLN A 52 15.24 -4.50 8.46
C GLN A 52 15.52 -3.01 8.72
N THR A 53 15.81 -2.63 9.98
CA THR A 53 16.18 -1.24 10.30
C THR A 53 17.47 -0.86 9.58
N ARG A 54 18.50 -1.72 9.63
CA ARG A 54 19.78 -1.47 8.97
C ARG A 54 19.62 -1.38 7.45
N GLU A 55 18.86 -2.29 6.85
CA GLU A 55 18.56 -2.26 5.41
C GLU A 55 17.90 -0.95 4.98
N LEU A 56 16.87 -0.49 5.71
CA LEU A 56 16.19 0.77 5.41
C LEU A 56 17.07 2.00 5.63
N LEU A 57 18.03 1.94 6.58
CA LEU A 57 18.98 3.03 6.80
C LEU A 57 20.03 3.11 5.68
N THR A 58 20.47 1.96 5.16
CA THR A 58 21.47 1.91 4.09
C THR A 58 20.87 2.07 2.70
N GLY A 59 19.59 1.74 2.54
CA GLY A 59 18.84 1.83 1.29
C GLY A 59 17.38 2.18 1.57
N PRO A 60 17.06 3.45 1.90
CA PRO A 60 15.67 3.84 2.09
C PRO A 60 14.89 3.55 0.80
N PRO A 61 13.65 3.04 0.91
CA PRO A 61 12.86 2.77 -0.28
C PRO A 61 12.69 4.07 -1.06
N PRO A 62 12.81 4.05 -2.39
CA PRO A 62 12.79 5.26 -3.22
C PRO A 62 11.40 5.95 -3.27
N ILE A 63 10.43 5.43 -2.52
CA ILE A 63 9.02 5.78 -2.61
C ILE A 63 8.54 6.29 -1.26
N ASP A 64 8.00 7.52 -1.25
CA ASP A 64 7.19 8.01 -0.14
C ASP A 64 5.80 7.37 -0.16
N TYR A 65 5.73 6.17 0.42
CA TYR A 65 4.50 5.39 0.51
C TYR A 65 3.37 6.12 1.25
N HIS A 66 3.72 6.97 2.23
CA HIS A 66 2.75 7.73 2.98
C HIS A 66 2.09 8.80 2.10
N ARG A 67 2.88 9.57 1.34
CA ARG A 67 2.36 10.55 0.39
C ARG A 67 1.48 9.90 -0.67
N ARG A 68 1.89 8.75 -1.22
CA ARG A 68 1.09 8.02 -2.22
C ARG A 68 -0.26 7.55 -1.65
N ARG A 69 -0.27 7.00 -0.43
CA ARG A 69 -1.51 6.61 0.24
C ARG A 69 -2.43 7.81 0.49
N LEU A 70 -1.90 8.94 0.94
CA LEU A 70 -2.69 10.15 1.16
C LEU A 70 -3.33 10.68 -0.12
N GLN A 71 -2.63 10.58 -1.26
CA GLN A 71 -3.16 11.07 -2.51
C GLN A 71 -4.28 10.19 -3.09
N LEU A 72 -4.20 8.87 -2.89
CA LEU A 72 -5.29 7.94 -3.23
C LEU A 72 -6.29 7.74 -2.08
N ALA A 73 -6.12 8.41 -0.94
CA ALA A 73 -7.03 8.32 0.20
C ALA A 73 -8.42 8.90 -0.10
N ASN A 74 -8.59 9.57 -1.25
CA ASN A 74 -9.90 9.85 -1.81
C ASN A 74 -10.34 8.65 -2.68
N PRO A 75 -11.17 7.74 -2.15
CA PRO A 75 -11.60 6.57 -2.90
C PRO A 75 -12.45 6.90 -4.11
N ASP A 76 -13.21 8.00 -4.08
CA ASP A 76 -14.04 8.41 -5.22
C ASP A 76 -13.17 8.72 -6.43
N LEU A 77 -11.96 9.26 -6.21
CA LEU A 77 -10.98 9.47 -7.26
C LEU A 77 -10.53 8.13 -7.85
N THR A 78 -10.12 7.17 -7.02
CA THR A 78 -9.68 5.84 -7.48
C THR A 78 -10.79 5.10 -8.24
N ILE A 79 -12.03 5.15 -7.72
CA ILE A 79 -13.21 4.53 -8.35
C ILE A 79 -13.55 5.23 -9.67
N SER A 80 -13.47 6.55 -9.74
CA SER A 80 -13.76 7.31 -10.96
C SER A 80 -12.75 6.99 -12.07
N ILE A 81 -11.47 6.90 -11.73
CA ILE A 81 -10.40 6.50 -12.66
C ILE A 81 -10.63 5.08 -13.15
N ALA A 82 -10.95 4.16 -12.24
CA ALA A 82 -11.22 2.78 -12.61
C ALA A 82 -12.46 2.65 -13.50
N ARG A 83 -13.49 3.45 -13.26
CA ARG A 83 -14.67 3.52 -14.13
C ARG A 83 -14.30 4.04 -15.52
N ILE A 84 -13.51 5.09 -15.64
CA ILE A 84 -13.02 5.61 -16.93
C ILE A 84 -12.22 4.54 -17.66
N LEU A 85 -11.25 3.91 -17.00
CA LEU A 85 -10.39 2.89 -17.60
C LEU A 85 -11.20 1.66 -18.06
N SER A 86 -12.22 1.25 -17.30
CA SER A 86 -13.10 0.13 -17.68
C SER A 86 -13.87 0.34 -18.99
N THR A 87 -14.00 1.59 -19.46
CA THR A 87 -14.58 1.89 -20.78
C THR A 87 -13.61 1.66 -21.93
N SER A 88 -12.31 1.56 -21.64
CA SER A 88 -11.28 1.31 -22.64
C SER A 88 -11.29 -0.14 -23.09
N ARG A 89 -10.94 -0.39 -24.35
CA ARG A 89 -10.86 -1.75 -24.91
C ARG A 89 -9.91 -2.65 -24.12
N THR A 90 -8.88 -2.07 -23.53
CA THR A 90 -7.85 -2.80 -22.77
C THR A 90 -8.36 -3.32 -21.44
N PHE A 91 -9.18 -2.56 -20.71
CA PHE A 91 -9.64 -2.94 -19.36
C PHE A 91 -11.10 -3.40 -19.29
N ARG A 92 -11.82 -3.45 -20.42
CA ARG A 92 -13.26 -3.79 -20.47
C ARG A 92 -13.62 -5.15 -19.86
N ALA A 93 -12.67 -6.09 -19.84
CA ALA A 93 -12.86 -7.42 -19.25
C ALA A 93 -12.76 -7.43 -17.71
N VAL A 94 -12.34 -6.33 -17.08
CA VAL A 94 -12.14 -6.21 -15.64
C VAL A 94 -13.20 -5.29 -15.06
N THR A 95 -13.76 -5.67 -13.91
CA THR A 95 -14.75 -4.82 -13.23
C THR A 95 -14.10 -3.52 -12.74
N PRO A 96 -14.83 -2.39 -12.72
CA PRO A 96 -14.30 -1.13 -12.18
C PRO A 96 -13.79 -1.26 -10.74
N HIS A 97 -14.42 -2.11 -9.92
CA HIS A 97 -14.00 -2.34 -8.55
C HIS A 97 -12.65 -3.09 -8.48
N ALA A 98 -12.51 -4.21 -9.20
CA ALA A 98 -11.24 -4.95 -9.26
C ALA A 98 -10.10 -4.07 -9.79
N LEU A 99 -10.42 -3.19 -10.75
CA LEU A 99 -9.46 -2.24 -11.30
C LEU A 99 -9.08 -1.15 -10.29
N ALA A 100 -10.02 -0.63 -9.49
CA ALA A 100 -9.74 0.33 -8.43
C ALA A 100 -8.82 -0.26 -7.34
N VAL A 101 -9.09 -1.50 -6.94
CA VAL A 101 -8.26 -2.26 -6.00
C VAL A 101 -6.85 -2.47 -6.56
N ALA A 102 -6.74 -2.93 -7.81
CA ALA A 102 -5.44 -3.13 -8.47
C ALA A 102 -4.64 -1.82 -8.62
N ILE A 103 -5.30 -0.70 -8.93
CA ILE A 103 -4.67 0.62 -8.99
C ILE A 103 -4.13 1.01 -7.62
N TRP A 104 -4.92 0.86 -6.55
CA TRP A 104 -4.47 1.14 -5.19
C TRP A 104 -3.23 0.33 -4.82
N GLU A 105 -3.25 -0.98 -5.03
CA GLU A 105 -2.15 -1.87 -4.65
C GLU A 105 -0.88 -1.62 -5.45
N VAL A 106 -1.00 -1.43 -6.78
CA VAL A 106 0.16 -1.15 -7.64
C VAL A 106 0.74 0.24 -7.35
N TYR A 107 -0.11 1.23 -7.09
CA TYR A 107 0.33 2.60 -6.83
C TYR A 107 0.98 2.76 -5.45
N THR A 108 0.32 2.23 -4.41
CA THR A 108 0.73 2.41 -3.01
C THR A 108 1.66 1.32 -2.51
N GLY A 109 1.79 0.19 -3.22
CA GLY A 109 2.50 -0.99 -2.72
C GLY A 109 1.88 -1.63 -1.47
N GLY A 110 0.71 -1.16 -1.04
CA GLY A 110 -0.02 -1.70 0.11
C GLY A 110 -1.05 -2.75 -0.32
N ALA A 111 -1.34 -3.71 0.55
CA ALA A 111 -2.44 -4.65 0.33
C ALA A 111 -3.80 -3.92 0.39
N ALA A 112 -4.78 -4.40 -0.38
CA ALA A 112 -6.13 -3.83 -0.46
C ALA A 112 -6.85 -3.74 0.90
N GLU A 113 -6.54 -4.65 1.83
CA GLU A 113 -7.06 -4.62 3.21
C GLU A 113 -6.67 -3.37 4.00
N PHE A 114 -5.64 -2.64 3.56
CA PHE A 114 -5.22 -1.35 4.13
C PHE A 114 -5.70 -0.15 3.32
N ALA A 115 -6.53 -0.37 2.29
CA ALA A 115 -7.19 0.69 1.57
C ALA A 115 -8.34 1.30 2.41
N THR A 116 -8.87 2.43 1.97
CA THR A 116 -10.11 3.01 2.52
C THR A 116 -11.28 2.04 2.36
N GLU A 117 -12.21 2.04 3.33
CA GLU A 117 -13.34 1.07 3.42
C GLU A 117 -14.14 0.90 2.12
N SER A 118 -14.28 1.94 1.31
CA SER A 118 -14.99 1.89 0.03
C SER A 118 -14.31 1.06 -1.07
N LEU A 119 -13.03 0.73 -0.92
CA LEU A 119 -12.30 -0.20 -1.78
C LEU A 119 -12.35 -1.64 -1.24
N TYR A 120 -12.93 -1.83 -0.05
CA TYR A 120 -13.18 -3.13 0.54
C TYR A 120 -14.58 -3.60 0.11
N SER A 121 -14.65 -4.55 -0.83
CA SER A 121 -15.89 -5.28 -1.12
C SER A 121 -15.62 -6.77 -1.15
N GLU A 122 -16.37 -7.52 -0.33
CA GLU A 122 -16.33 -8.99 -0.28
C GLU A 122 -16.81 -9.64 -1.59
N ASP A 123 -17.47 -8.88 -2.47
CA ASP A 123 -17.99 -9.36 -3.78
C ASP A 123 -16.93 -9.43 -4.88
N SER A 124 -15.65 -9.23 -4.54
CA SER A 124 -14.54 -9.30 -5.50
C SER A 124 -14.18 -10.74 -5.81
N ASN A 125 -14.52 -11.23 -7.00
CA ASN A 125 -14.06 -12.55 -7.45
C ASN A 125 -12.51 -12.54 -7.59
N ASP A 126 -11.82 -13.42 -6.86
CA ASP A 126 -10.34 -13.37 -6.71
C ASP A 126 -9.58 -13.55 -8.04
N GLY A 127 -10.22 -14.22 -9.02
CA GLY A 127 -9.73 -14.32 -10.40
C GLY A 127 -9.66 -12.97 -11.13
N ASP A 128 -10.67 -12.11 -10.94
CA ASP A 128 -10.72 -10.79 -11.57
C ASP A 128 -9.66 -9.85 -10.99
N LEU A 129 -9.36 -9.96 -9.70
CA LEU A 129 -8.33 -9.17 -9.02
C LEU A 129 -6.92 -9.50 -9.53
N SER A 130 -6.61 -10.79 -9.72
CA SER A 130 -5.31 -11.21 -10.23
C SER A 130 -5.06 -10.73 -11.66
N SER A 131 -6.07 -10.84 -12.53
CA SER A 131 -6.02 -10.29 -13.88
C SER A 131 -5.92 -8.76 -13.88
N ALA A 132 -6.67 -8.08 -13.01
CA ALA A 132 -6.61 -6.62 -12.85
C ALA A 132 -5.20 -6.15 -12.44
N ARG A 133 -4.59 -6.81 -11.45
CA ARG A 133 -3.22 -6.49 -10.97
C ARG A 133 -2.20 -6.57 -12.09
N ASN A 134 -2.19 -7.66 -12.84
CA ASN A 134 -1.23 -7.86 -13.93
C ASN A 134 -1.44 -6.81 -15.03
N LEU A 135 -2.69 -6.59 -15.41
CA LEU A 135 -3.05 -5.62 -16.44
C LEU A 135 -2.69 -4.18 -16.04
N VAL A 136 -2.93 -3.79 -14.77
CA VAL A 136 -2.53 -2.47 -14.25
C VAL A 136 -1.02 -2.32 -14.21
N ARG A 137 -0.26 -3.34 -13.83
CA ARG A 137 1.21 -3.29 -13.85
C ARG A 137 1.75 -3.12 -15.27
N GLU A 138 1.24 -3.89 -16.21
CA GLU A 138 1.66 -3.83 -17.62
C GLU A 138 1.32 -2.49 -18.26
N GLN A 139 0.14 -1.93 -17.95
CA GLN A 139 -0.37 -0.70 -18.55
C GLN A 139 -0.09 0.54 -17.69
N TRP A 140 0.71 0.43 -16.63
CA TRP A 140 0.91 1.50 -15.65
C TRP A 140 1.43 2.80 -16.30
N SER A 141 2.38 2.66 -17.24
CA SER A 141 2.92 3.79 -18.00
C SER A 141 1.84 4.52 -18.82
N THR A 142 0.92 3.75 -19.43
CA THR A 142 -0.23 4.26 -20.19
C THR A 142 -1.29 4.92 -19.29
N ILE A 143 -1.55 4.34 -18.11
CA ILE A 143 -2.48 4.92 -17.13
C ILE A 143 -1.93 6.25 -16.63
N ARG A 144 -0.62 6.34 -16.36
CA ARG A 144 0.07 7.56 -15.94
C ARG A 144 0.09 8.63 -17.03
N SER A 145 0.43 8.27 -18.27
CA SER A 145 0.58 9.23 -19.37
C SER A 145 -0.73 9.88 -19.79
N ASN A 146 -1.87 9.20 -19.57
CA ASN A 146 -3.19 9.74 -19.89
C ASN A 146 -3.71 10.80 -18.89
N SER A 147 -2.90 11.26 -17.92
CA SER A 147 -3.23 12.35 -16.97
C SER A 147 -4.54 12.16 -16.18
N LEU A 148 -5.09 10.94 -16.14
CA LEU A 148 -6.29 10.60 -15.39
C LEU A 148 -6.05 10.58 -13.88
N LEU A 149 -4.80 10.42 -13.49
CA LEU A 149 -4.33 10.69 -12.14
C LEU A 149 -3.90 12.17 -12.09
N PRO A 150 -4.21 12.92 -11.02
CA PRO A 150 -3.63 14.24 -10.79
C PRO A 150 -2.11 14.18 -10.99
N ASP A 151 -1.44 15.32 -11.21
CA ASP A 151 0.02 15.33 -11.10
C ASP A 151 0.40 15.01 -9.65
N LEU A 152 0.55 13.71 -9.38
CA LEU A 152 0.74 13.15 -8.06
C LEU A 152 2.18 13.40 -7.56
N GLY A 153 2.95 14.26 -8.25
CA GLY A 153 4.34 14.54 -7.92
C GLY A 153 5.21 13.34 -8.23
N PHE A 154 5.12 12.86 -9.47
CA PHE A 154 6.03 11.83 -9.94
C PHE A 154 7.43 12.43 -10.11
N GLY A 155 8.39 11.98 -9.29
CA GLY A 155 9.73 11.78 -9.83
C GLY A 155 9.61 10.84 -11.04
N GLU A 156 10.36 11.12 -12.09
CA GLU A 156 10.40 10.31 -13.31
C GLU A 156 10.60 8.81 -12.96
N GLU A 157 9.67 7.96 -13.41
CA GLU A 157 9.83 6.50 -13.53
C GLU A 157 9.72 5.67 -12.23
N PRO A 158 9.43 4.35 -12.31
CA PRO A 158 9.29 3.52 -11.11
C PRO A 158 10.68 3.19 -10.55
N LEU A 159 10.83 3.27 -9.22
CA LEU A 159 11.90 2.61 -8.45
C LEU A 159 13.37 2.97 -8.78
N GLU A 160 13.67 3.97 -9.60
CA GLU A 160 15.07 4.36 -9.81
C GLU A 160 15.52 5.45 -8.83
N TRP A 161 16.56 5.09 -8.08
CA TRP A 161 17.26 5.91 -7.09
C TRP A 161 17.93 7.12 -7.75
N ARG A 162 17.75 8.31 -7.18
CA ARG A 162 18.70 9.42 -7.35
C ARG A 162 19.30 9.75 -5.98
N PRO A 163 20.64 9.67 -5.81
CA PRO A 163 21.29 10.14 -4.60
C PRO A 163 21.19 11.66 -4.46
N PRO A 164 21.42 12.22 -3.26
CA PRO A 164 21.86 13.60 -3.12
C PRO A 164 23.21 13.86 -3.81
#